data_AF-A0A645EE80-F1
#
_entry.id   AF-A0A645EE80-F1
#
_cell.length_a   1.000
_cell.length_b   1.000
_cell.length_c   1.000
_cell.angle_alpha   90.00
_cell.angle_beta   90.00
_cell.angle_gamma   90.00
#
_symmetry.space_group_name_H-M   'P 1'
#
loop_
_entity.id
_entity.type
_entity.pdbx_description
1 polymer ?
#
loop_
_entity_poly.entity_id
_entity_poly.type
_entity_poly.pdbx_seq_one_letter_code
_entity_poly.pdbx_strand_id
1 'polypeptide(L)'
;MILDPGFGFGKTVDHNYELMAYLADFRIFELPLLVGVSRKSMITKLLGITADEALNGTTVLHAVSLMKGADILRVHDVKAAVEAVKLVTKVQSYE
;
A
#
# COMPACT_ATOMS: atom_id res chain seq x y z
N MET A 1 4.52 18.86 -4.22
CA MET A 1 4.96 18.17 -2.99
C MET A 1 4.14 16.89 -2.84
N ILE A 2 4.71 15.80 -2.31
CA ILE A 2 4.07 14.48 -2.19
C ILE A 2 4.38 13.96 -0.77
N LEU A 3 3.43 13.29 -0.13
CA LEU A 3 3.60 12.65 1.17
C LEU A 3 3.88 11.14 1.03
N ASP A 4 4.86 10.63 1.78
CA ASP A 4 5.10 9.19 1.96
C ASP A 4 5.08 8.88 3.46
N PRO A 5 4.14 8.06 3.97
CA PRO A 5 4.08 7.64 5.37
C PRO A 5 5.29 6.80 5.84
N GLY A 6 6.11 6.32 4.91
CA GLY A 6 7.37 5.64 5.21
C GLY A 6 7.17 4.26 5.81
N PHE A 7 6.35 3.42 5.18
CA PHE A 7 6.17 2.01 5.60
C PHE A 7 7.52 1.30 5.71
N GLY A 8 7.76 0.52 6.76
CA GLY A 8 8.99 -0.25 6.97
C GLY A 8 10.22 0.56 7.39
N PHE A 9 10.10 1.86 7.69
CA PHE A 9 11.19 2.68 8.22
C PHE A 9 10.94 3.04 9.69
N GLY A 10 11.78 2.52 10.59
CA GLY A 10 11.72 2.80 12.03
C GLY A 10 10.44 2.31 12.73
N LYS A 11 9.71 1.36 12.11
CA LYS A 11 8.39 0.89 12.57
C LYS A 11 8.39 -0.62 12.79
N THR A 12 7.66 -1.07 13.81
CA THR A 12 7.36 -2.51 14.02
C THR A 12 6.38 -2.99 12.94
N VAL A 13 6.12 -4.29 12.87
CA VAL A 13 5.10 -4.84 11.96
C VAL A 13 3.74 -4.22 12.29
N ASP A 14 3.36 -4.19 13.56
CA ASP A 14 2.07 -3.66 14.00
C ASP A 14 1.92 -2.15 13.74
N HIS A 15 2.97 -1.35 13.96
CA HIS A 15 2.93 0.08 13.61
C HIS A 15 2.68 0.30 12.10
N ASN A 16 3.15 -0.59 11.23
CA ASN A 16 2.86 -0.48 9.80
C ASN A 16 1.40 -0.82 9.47
N TYR A 17 0.79 -1.76 10.18
CA TYR A 17 -0.63 -2.08 10.00
C TYR A 17 -1.53 -1.00 10.59
N GLU A 18 -1.16 -0.42 11.73
CA GLU A 18 -1.82 0.76 12.29
C GLU A 18 -1.76 1.94 11.32
N LEU A 19 -0.58 2.23 10.77
CA LEU A 19 -0.41 3.27 9.76
C LEU A 19 -1.26 3.03 8.51
N MET A 20 -1.38 1.77 8.06
CA MET A 20 -2.27 1.40 6.97
C MET A 20 -3.75 1.61 7.35
N ALA A 21 -4.14 1.29 8.58
CA ALA A 21 -5.51 1.44 9.05
C ALA A 21 -5.96 2.92 9.00
N TYR A 22 -5.08 3.84 9.37
CA TYR A 22 -5.33 5.29 9.42
C TYR A 22 -4.78 6.05 8.20
N LEU A 23 -4.49 5.37 7.09
CA LEU A 23 -3.90 5.99 5.90
C LEU A 23 -4.75 7.16 5.35
N ALA A 24 -6.08 7.06 5.42
CA ALA A 24 -7.00 8.08 4.94
C ALA A 24 -6.88 9.41 5.73
N ASP A 25 -6.45 9.37 6.99
CA ASP A 25 -6.33 10.56 7.83
C ASP A 25 -5.26 11.52 7.33
N PHE A 26 -4.28 11.02 6.56
CA PHE A 26 -3.26 11.84 5.89
C PHE A 26 -3.84 12.79 4.83
N ARG A 27 -5.10 12.59 4.41
CA ARG A 27 -5.80 13.55 3.55
C ARG A 27 -5.92 14.94 4.16
N ILE A 28 -5.81 15.08 5.49
CA ILE A 28 -5.79 16.38 6.18
C ILE A 28 -4.71 17.33 5.65
N PHE A 29 -3.63 16.80 5.08
CA PHE A 29 -2.54 17.60 4.54
C PHE A 29 -2.80 18.11 3.11
N GLU A 30 -3.89 17.70 2.46
CA GLU A 30 -4.27 18.10 1.09
C GLU A 30 -3.17 17.87 0.05
N LEU A 31 -2.37 16.81 0.23
CA LEU A 31 -1.27 16.43 -0.65
C LEU A 31 -1.47 15.04 -1.23
N PRO A 32 -0.93 14.78 -2.44
CA PRO A 32 -0.90 13.43 -2.99
C PRO A 32 -0.14 12.46 -2.07
N LEU A 33 -0.69 11.27 -1.90
CA LEU A 33 -0.18 10.24 -1.02
C LEU A 33 0.48 9.11 -1.81
N LEU A 34 1.77 8.90 -1.54
CA LEU A 34 2.56 7.80 -2.08
C LEU A 34 2.65 6.67 -1.06
N VAL A 35 2.35 5.44 -1.50
CA VAL A 35 2.46 4.24 -0.68
C VAL A 35 3.46 3.26 -1.28
N GLY A 36 4.47 2.89 -0.50
CA GLY A 36 5.45 1.87 -0.85
C GLY A 36 5.46 0.72 0.14
N VAL A 37 4.69 -0.34 -0.12
CA VAL A 37 4.61 -1.57 0.71
C VAL A 37 5.15 -2.83 0.02
N SER A 38 5.47 -2.73 -1.27
CA SER A 38 5.91 -3.87 -2.09
C SER A 38 7.09 -4.62 -1.48
N ARG A 39 6.88 -5.93 -1.25
CA ARG A 39 7.84 -6.90 -0.67
C ARG A 39 8.40 -6.53 0.72
N LYS A 40 7.71 -5.66 1.47
CA LYS A 40 8.20 -5.20 2.79
C LYS A 40 7.99 -6.21 3.90
N SER A 41 8.76 -6.01 4.97
CA SER A 41 8.75 -6.84 6.19
C SER A 41 7.38 -6.96 6.84
N MET A 42 6.49 -5.97 6.68
CA MET A 42 5.11 -6.10 7.18
C MET A 42 4.40 -7.29 6.53
N ILE A 43 4.60 -7.53 5.23
CA ILE A 43 4.00 -8.65 4.50
C ILE A 43 4.74 -9.94 4.86
N THR A 44 6.07 -9.95 4.70
CA THR A 44 6.87 -11.17 4.80
C THR A 44 6.87 -11.74 6.21
N LYS A 45 6.95 -10.89 7.25
CA LYS A 45 6.91 -11.35 8.65
C LYS A 45 5.53 -11.80 9.07
N LEU A 46 4.46 -11.12 8.64
CA LEU A 46 3.10 -11.52 9.00
C LEU A 46 2.74 -12.88 8.38
N LEU A 47 3.10 -13.09 7.11
CA LEU A 47 2.76 -14.31 6.37
C LEU A 47 3.79 -15.44 6.55
N GLY A 48 4.95 -15.16 7.16
CA GLY A 48 6.03 -16.15 7.31
C GLY A 48 6.68 -16.57 5.99
N ILE A 49 6.75 -15.66 5.02
CA ILE A 49 7.22 -15.92 3.64
C ILE A 49 8.44 -15.08 3.29
N THR A 50 9.08 -15.38 2.16
CA THR A 50 10.19 -14.58 1.61
C THR A 50 9.69 -13.37 0.80
N ALA A 51 10.61 -12.46 0.46
CA ALA A 51 10.28 -11.29 -0.36
C ALA A 51 9.83 -11.65 -1.78
N ASP A 52 10.32 -12.75 -2.34
CA ASP A 52 9.95 -13.21 -3.69
C ASP A 52 8.55 -13.83 -3.74
N GLU A 53 8.09 -14.38 -2.61
CA GLU A 53 6.73 -14.93 -2.45
C GLU A 53 5.69 -13.84 -2.09
N ALA A 54 6.14 -12.61 -1.79
CA ALA A 54 5.30 -11.53 -1.28
C ALA A 54 4.39 -10.87 -2.32
N LEU A 55 4.34 -11.35 -3.57
CA LEU A 55 3.56 -10.74 -4.65
C LEU A 55 2.06 -10.67 -4.28
N ASN A 56 1.48 -11.78 -3.81
CA ASN A 56 0.07 -11.80 -3.43
C ASN A 56 -0.24 -10.80 -2.30
N GLY A 57 0.52 -10.85 -1.21
CA GLY A 57 0.35 -9.91 -0.08
C GLY A 57 0.58 -8.45 -0.49
N THR A 58 1.51 -8.20 -1.41
CA THR A 58 1.76 -6.87 -1.97
C THR A 58 0.55 -6.35 -2.73
N THR A 59 -0.04 -7.16 -3.61
CA THR A 59 -1.23 -6.79 -4.39
C THR A 59 -2.44 -6.53 -3.50
N VAL A 60 -2.63 -7.34 -2.45
CA VAL A 60 -3.68 -7.11 -1.45
C VAL A 60 -3.50 -5.76 -0.75
N LEU A 61 -2.30 -5.46 -0.27
CA LEU A 61 -2.05 -4.18 0.39
C LEU A 61 -2.09 -2.98 -0.57
N HIS A 62 -1.75 -3.15 -1.86
CA HIS A 62 -1.98 -2.11 -2.87
C HIS A 62 -3.48 -1.80 -3.00
N ALA A 63 -4.33 -2.82 -3.09
CA ALA A 63 -5.78 -2.60 -3.18
C ALA A 63 -6.31 -1.87 -1.94
N VAL A 64 -5.91 -2.28 -0.74
CA VAL A 64 -6.26 -1.60 0.52
C VAL A 64 -5.77 -0.15 0.52
N SER A 65 -4.54 0.10 0.05
CA SER A 65 -3.96 1.45 -0.01
C SER A 65 -4.75 2.37 -0.94
N LEU A 66 -5.12 1.88 -2.13
CA LEU A 66 -5.93 2.61 -3.11
C LEU A 66 -7.33 2.93 -2.56
N MET A 67 -7.98 1.94 -1.92
CA MET A 67 -9.28 2.13 -1.26
C MET A 67 -9.21 3.14 -0.11
N LYS A 68 -8.04 3.31 0.51
CA LYS A 68 -7.78 4.31 1.56
C LYS A 68 -7.24 5.64 1.04
N GLY A 69 -7.25 5.86 -0.27
CA GLY A 69 -6.93 7.15 -0.87
C GLY A 69 -5.46 7.36 -1.22
N ALA A 70 -4.67 6.30 -1.38
CA ALA A 70 -3.34 6.42 -1.99
C ALA A 70 -3.46 6.86 -3.46
N ASP A 71 -2.68 7.86 -3.86
CA ASP A 71 -2.67 8.38 -5.24
C ASP A 71 -1.53 7.78 -6.07
N ILE A 72 -0.45 7.33 -5.41
CA ILE A 72 0.74 6.77 -6.06
C ILE A 72 1.15 5.48 -5.36
N LEU A 73 1.37 4.41 -6.12
CA LEU A 73 1.97 3.17 -5.62
C LEU A 73 3.44 3.07 -6.06
N ARG A 74 4.35 2.86 -5.11
CA ARG A 74 5.76 2.56 -5.38
C ARG A 74 6.00 1.06 -5.29
N VAL A 75 6.36 0.44 -6.42
CA VAL A 75 6.29 -1.01 -6.60
C VAL A 75 7.52 -1.60 -7.26
N HIS A 76 7.79 -2.88 -7.02
CA HIS A 76 8.75 -3.68 -7.79
C HIS A 76 8.07 -4.35 -9.00
N ASP A 77 6.86 -4.88 -8.78
CA ASP A 77 6.12 -5.68 -9.76
C ASP A 77 5.06 -4.84 -10.49
N VAL A 78 5.49 -4.09 -11.52
CA VAL A 78 4.67 -3.07 -12.22
C VAL A 78 3.37 -3.63 -12.80
N LYS A 79 3.42 -4.80 -13.46
CA LYS A 79 2.25 -5.42 -14.09
C LYS A 79 1.11 -5.64 -13.08
N ALA A 80 1.41 -6.29 -11.97
CA ALA A 80 0.43 -6.61 -10.93
C ALA A 80 -0.12 -5.33 -10.26
N ALA A 81 0.72 -4.31 -10.07
CA ALA A 81 0.27 -3.03 -9.53
C ALA A 81 -0.70 -2.31 -10.48
N VAL A 82 -0.40 -2.27 -11.78
CA VAL A 82 -1.29 -1.67 -12.80
C VAL A 82 -2.62 -2.43 -12.86
N GLU A 83 -2.61 -3.75 -12.77
CA GLU A 83 -3.83 -4.56 -12.70
C GLU A 83 -4.66 -4.21 -11.46
N ALA A 84 -4.03 -4.09 -10.29
CA ALA A 84 -4.70 -3.67 -9.05
C ALA A 84 -5.34 -2.28 -9.17
N VAL A 85 -4.61 -1.29 -9.72
CA VAL A 85 -5.14 0.07 -9.97
C VAL A 85 -6.36 0.00 -10.88
N LYS A 86 -6.27 -0.68 -12.03
CA LYS A 86 -7.39 -0.79 -12.98
C LYS A 86 -8.64 -1.40 -12.34
N LEU A 87 -8.47 -2.46 -11.56
CA LEU A 87 -9.58 -3.14 -10.90
C LEU A 87 -10.20 -2.27 -9.81
N VAL A 88 -9.41 -1.70 -8.91
CA VAL A 88 -9.91 -0.87 -7.81
C VAL A 88 -10.58 0.40 -8.35
N THR A 89 -9.96 1.10 -9.30
CA THR A 89 -10.58 2.28 -9.93
C THR A 89 -11.88 1.93 -10.62
N LYS A 90 -11.97 0.75 -11.27
CA LYS A 90 -13.22 0.31 -11.89
C LYS A 90 -14.31 0.05 -10.85
N VAL A 91 -13.98 -0.55 -9.72
CA VAL A 91 -14.95 -0.76 -8.61
C VAL A 91 -15.40 0.59 -8.03
N GLN A 92 -14.47 1.50 -7.74
CA GLN A 92 -14.77 2.82 -7.19
C GLN A 92 -15.59 3.71 -8.13
N SER A 93 -15.63 3.42 -9.45
CA SER A 93 -16.46 4.18 -10.39
C SER A 93 -17.97 4.01 -10.21
N TYR A 94 -18.39 3.14 -9.29
CA TYR A 94 -19.79 2.87 -8.95
C TYR A 94 -20.20 3.35 -7.55
N GLU A 95 -19.26 3.92 -6.79
CA GLU A 95 -19.51 4.56 -5.48
C GLU A 95 -19.74 6.07 -5.65
#